data_AF-A0A5J4J6R2-F1
#
_entry.id   AF-A0A5J4J6R2-F1
#
_cell.length_a   1.000
_cell.length_b   1.000
_cell.length_c   1.000
_cell.angle_alpha   90.00
_cell.angle_beta   90.00
_cell.angle_gamma   90.00
#
_symmetry.space_group_name_H-M   'P 1'
#
loop_
_entity.id
_entity.type
_entity.pdbx_description
1 polymer ?
#
loop_
_entity_poly.entity_id
_entity_poly.type
_entity_poly.pdbx_seq_one_letter_code
_entity_poly.pdbx_strand_id
1 'polypeptide(L)' 'MTNEQIADTFEYFGLGQLYQHLRTPIELSGILDSFSRQDLEAFLEVYDFSSYRQLLFDEFRYFFLTYQKGFIR' A
#
# COMPACT_ATOMS: atom_id res chain seq x y z
N MET A 1 -0.35 -11.58 1.65
CA MET A 1 1.06 -11.46 1.16
C MET A 1 2.06 -11.63 2.29
N THR A 2 3.34 -11.93 2.02
CA THR A 2 4.40 -11.81 3.04
C THR A 2 4.89 -10.36 3.16
N ASN A 3 5.48 -9.99 4.30
CA ASN A 3 6.05 -8.65 4.50
C ASN A 3 7.17 -8.33 3.50
N GLU A 4 7.91 -9.34 3.06
CA GLU A 4 8.94 -9.21 2.03
C GLU A 4 8.32 -8.88 0.66
N GLN A 5 7.25 -9.59 0.28
CA GLN A 5 6.51 -9.29 -0.96
C GLN A 5 5.90 -7.88 -0.94
N ILE A 6 5.40 -7.43 0.20
CA ILE A 6 4.91 -6.05 0.36
C ILE A 6 6.06 -5.07 0.12
N ALA A 7 7.18 -5.25 0.82
CA ALA A 7 8.35 -4.38 0.69
C ALA A 7 8.85 -4.28 -0.76
N ASP A 8 9.01 -5.42 -1.44
CA ASP A 8 9.47 -5.49 -2.83
C ASP A 8 8.51 -4.76 -3.78
N THR A 9 7.21 -4.84 -3.52
CA THR A 9 6.20 -4.16 -4.34
C THR A 9 6.31 -2.65 -4.19
N PHE A 10 6.41 -2.13 -2.96
CA PHE A 10 6.62 -0.69 -2.76
C PHE A 10 7.94 -0.20 -3.37
N GLU A 11 9.02 -0.97 -3.25
CA GLU A 11 10.31 -0.64 -3.84
C GLU A 11 10.23 -0.54 -5.38
N TYR A 12 9.54 -1.49 -6.02
CA TYR A 12 9.34 -1.49 -7.48
C TYR A 12 8.65 -0.21 -7.99
N PHE A 13 7.72 0.36 -7.21
CA PHE A 13 7.04 1.62 -7.53
C PHE A 13 7.83 2.88 -7.08
N GLY A 14 9.05 2.73 -6.56
CA GLY A 14 9.83 3.85 -6.03
C GLY A 14 9.31 4.40 -4.70
N LEU A 15 8.45 3.65 -4.01
CA LEU A 15 7.80 4.00 -2.74
C LEU A 15 8.44 3.31 -1.53
N GLY A 16 9.66 2.80 -1.66
CA GLY A 16 10.37 2.11 -0.59
C GLY A 16 10.50 2.92 0.70
N GLN A 17 10.81 4.22 0.60
CA GLN A 17 10.86 5.11 1.78
C GLN A 17 9.50 5.28 2.44
N LEU A 18 8.43 5.38 1.64
CA LEU A 18 7.06 5.43 2.15
C LEU A 18 6.72 4.14 2.90
N TYR A 19 7.08 2.99 2.35
CA TYR A 19 6.90 1.71 3.04
C TYR A 19 7.66 1.67 4.37
N GLN A 20 8.91 2.13 4.44
CA GLN A 20 9.64 2.19 5.71
C GLN A 20 8.93 3.04 6.77
N HIS A 21 8.31 4.15 6.35
CA HIS A 21 7.51 4.99 7.25
C HIS A 21 6.22 4.29 7.72
N LEU A 22 5.58 3.52 6.84
CA LEU A 22 4.30 2.85 7.10
C LEU A 22 4.40 1.38 7.52
N ARG A 23 5.61 0.82 7.60
CA ARG A 23 5.85 -0.61 7.76
C ARG A 23 5.14 -1.17 8.98
N THR A 24 5.44 -0.62 10.15
CA THR A 24 4.86 -1.09 11.42
C THR A 24 3.32 -1.05 11.41
N PRO A 25 2.65 0.07 11.07
CA PRO A 25 1.19 0.06 11.05
C PRO A 25 0.60 -0.83 9.94
N ILE A 26 1.24 -0.97 8.78
CA ILE A 26 0.81 -1.93 7.74
C ILE A 26 0.86 -3.36 8.28
N GLU A 27 2.01 -3.78 8.84
CA GLU A 27 2.22 -5.13 9.38
C GLU A 27 1.26 -5.45 10.53
N LEU A 28 1.05 -4.50 11.46
CA LEU A 28 0.15 -4.71 12.61
C LEU A 28 -1.34 -4.72 12.23
N SER A 29 -1.72 -3.93 11.23
CA SER A 29 -3.12 -3.84 10.81
C SER A 29 -3.60 -5.05 10.01
N GLY A 30 -2.68 -5.79 9.39
CA GLY A 30 -3.01 -6.88 8.45
C GLY A 30 -3.79 -6.42 7.22
N ILE A 31 -3.80 -5.11 6.90
CA ILE A 31 -4.64 -4.55 5.83
C ILE A 31 -4.34 -5.16 4.44
N LEU A 32 -3.13 -5.69 4.25
CA LEU A 32 -2.67 -6.33 3.02
C LEU A 32 -2.62 -7.87 3.09
N ASP A 33 -3.05 -8.49 4.19
CA ASP A 33 -2.88 -9.93 4.41
C ASP A 33 -3.70 -10.76 3.42
N SER A 34 -4.94 -10.33 3.17
CA SER A 34 -5.87 -10.96 2.24
C SER A 34 -5.67 -10.55 0.78
N PHE A 35 -4.69 -9.71 0.50
CA PHE A 35 -4.45 -9.17 -0.84
C PHE A 35 -3.37 -9.95 -1.58
N SER A 36 -3.56 -10.08 -2.88
CA SER A 36 -2.53 -10.59 -3.78
C SER A 36 -1.56 -9.46 -4.12
N ARG A 37 -0.36 -9.84 -4.55
CA ARG A 37 0.64 -8.89 -5.04
C ARG A 37 0.08 -8.02 -6.17
N GLN A 38 -0.68 -8.64 -7.08
CA GLN A 38 -1.29 -7.94 -8.22
C GLN A 38 -2.29 -6.86 -7.76
N ASP A 39 -3.04 -7.11 -6.68
CA ASP A 39 -3.97 -6.10 -6.15
C ASP A 39 -3.24 -4.88 -5.58
N LEU A 40 -2.10 -5.11 -4.89
CA LEU A 40 -1.27 -4.02 -4.39
C LEU A 40 -0.62 -3.24 -5.53
N GLU A 41 -0.10 -3.94 -6.54
CA GLU A 41 0.47 -3.31 -7.75
C GLU A 41 -0.57 -2.44 -8.43
N ALA A 42 -1.78 -2.97 -8.69
CA ALA A 42 -2.86 -2.23 -9.32
C ALA A 42 -3.33 -1.02 -8.47
N PHE A 43 -3.32 -1.13 -7.14
CA PHE A 43 -3.58 0.00 -6.26
C PHE A 43 -2.53 1.11 -6.41
N LEU A 44 -1.25 0.75 -6.42
CA LEU A 44 -0.14 1.71 -6.56
C LEU A 44 -0.02 2.32 -7.97
N GLU A 45 -0.57 1.66 -9.00
CA GLU A 45 -0.74 2.25 -10.33
C GLU A 45 -1.83 3.33 -10.35
N VAL A 46 -2.89 3.17 -9.54
CA VAL A 46 -4.02 4.12 -9.48
C VAL A 46 -3.70 5.33 -8.60
N TYR A 47 -2.98 5.13 -7.50
CA TYR A 47 -2.69 6.18 -6.53
C TYR A 47 -1.20 6.54 -6.54
N ASP A 48 -0.91 7.76 -7.00
CA ASP A 48 0.44 8.32 -6.91
C ASP A 48 0.69 8.93 -5.52
N PHE A 49 1.60 8.30 -4.77
CA PHE A 49 2.06 8.79 -3.48
C PHE A 49 3.41 9.53 -3.55
N SER A 50 4.03 9.65 -4.72
CA SER A 50 5.36 10.25 -4.90
C SER A 50 5.43 11.73 -4.51
N SER A 51 4.28 12.42 -4.58
CA SER A 51 4.16 13.84 -4.23
C SER A 51 4.00 14.09 -2.73
N TYR A 52 3.74 13.05 -1.92
CA TYR A 52 3.55 13.19 -0.49
C TYR A 52 4.90 13.26 0.22
N ARG A 53 5.16 14.36 0.94
CA ARG A 53 6.34 14.43 1.84
C ARG A 53 6.22 13.45 3.00
N GLN A 54 5.02 13.32 3.55
CA GLN A 54 4.65 12.37 4.60
C GLN A 54 3.19 11.99 4.39
N LEU A 55 2.94 10.72 4.06
CA LEU A 55 1.61 10.13 4.01
C LEU A 55 1.40 9.37 5.34
N LEU A 56 0.33 9.68 6.05
CA LEU A 56 -0.02 8.99 7.29
C LEU A 56 -0.68 7.65 6.99
N PHE A 57 -0.58 6.71 7.93
CA PHE A 57 -1.21 5.40 7.77
C PHE A 57 -2.73 5.48 7.55
N ASP A 58 -3.42 6.37 8.26
CA ASP A 58 -4.87 6.53 8.09
C ASP A 58 -5.25 7.03 6.70
N GLU A 59 -4.40 7.86 6.07
CA GLU A 59 -4.59 8.33 4.70
C GLU A 59 -4.37 7.19 3.71
N PHE A 60 -3.26 6.44 3.85
CA PHE A 60 -3.01 5.23 3.07
C PHE A 60 -4.19 4.25 3.16
N ARG A 61 -4.64 3.96 4.39
CA ARG A 61 -5.77 3.09 4.67
C ARG A 61 -7.05 3.61 4.02
N TYR A 62 -7.29 4.92 4.06
CA TYR A 62 -8.46 5.53 3.42
C TYR A 62 -8.44 5.31 1.90
N PHE A 63 -7.31 5.57 1.23
CA PHE A 63 -7.17 5.35 -0.21
C PHE A 63 -7.34 3.87 -0.56
N PHE A 64 -6.71 2.99 0.20
CA PHE A 64 -6.80 1.54 -0.01
C PHE A 64 -8.24 1.02 0.12
N LEU A 65 -8.95 1.39 1.19
CA LEU A 65 -10.35 1.00 1.39
C LEU A 65 -11.29 1.60 0.33
N THR A 66 -10.96 2.79 -0.18
CA THR A 66 -11.70 3.42 -1.27
C THR A 66 -11.50 2.66 -2.57
N TYR A 67 -10.26 2.29 -2.89
CA TYR A 67 -9.92 1.45 -4.03
C TYR A 67 -10.69 0.12 -4.01
N GLN A 68 -10.65 -0.59 -2.87
CA GLN A 68 -11.35 -1.87 -2.71
C GLN A 68 -12.85 -1.76 -3.03
N LYS A 69 -13.51 -0.69 -2.55
CA LYS A 69 -14.95 -0.49 -2.79
C LYS A 69 -15.28 -0.07 -4.23
N GLY A 70 -14.33 0.54 -4.93
CA GLY A 70 -14.52 1.07 -6.29
C GLY A 70 -14.17 0.08 -7.40
N PHE A 71 -13.17 -0.78 -7.19
CA PHE A 71 -12.59 -1.65 -8.23
C PHE A 71 -12.92 -3.15 -8.07
N ILE A 72 -13.33 -3.61 -6.89
CA ILE A 72 -13.75 -5.00 -6.67
C ILE A 72 -15.27 -5.07 -6.87
N ARG A 73 -15.71 -5.40 -8.10
CA ARG A 73 -17.07 -5.87 -8.41
C ARG A 73 -17.02 -7.30 -8.93
#